data_AF-A0A261CKT1-F1
#
_entry.id   AF-A0A261CKT1-F1
#
_cell.length_a   1.000
_cell.length_b   1.000
_cell.length_c   1.000
_cell.angle_alpha   90.00
_cell.angle_beta   90.00
_cell.angle_gamma   90.00
#
_symmetry.space_group_name_H-M   'P 1'
#
loop_
_entity.id
_entity.type
_entity.pdbx_description
1 polymer ?
#
loop_
_entity_poly.entity_id
_entity_poly.type
_entity_poly.pdbx_seq_one_letter_code
_entity_poly.pdbx_strand_id
1 'polypeptide(L)'
;MSIDVHDDIIYGFLVNHTRTHYTVFHPYQHRLKRGRISYDTPLTLGKYYYFKHNKEPKSHERTYGNNIEFFVTRRNEIYARSWAASPRRDLPQNVQKKFEGKVWAPFFGLLNDPNDMFVKKFGVGGRGGIVVKFVNRPNEIFKIRNVEERKYNFEYPRPPIWNEIVNSNSATEDFIRKPRLHHFSCARFALCVEEGAPNRRFNGKNPGSSPSCSHLINKRYGAVRSIRHGRVGVWYQHSFAIKNRKARRYSIYDKATATQFMPIDPPLPTKVVGHHVELTVKFLFIHDRFERAWSRDIQDPKDRLRGLKSNMFFVNEYLGKVEVQDEEAWEIIELVEKLQNQHNHRLNKDPIAVTVKVSPIRWFVGNCEDKASPLFFVHGVVGVEYAK
;
A
#
# COMPACT_ATOMS: atom_id res chain seq x y z
N MET A 1 -0.83 9.10 -2.12
CA MET A 1 0.01 8.17 -2.89
C MET A 1 0.19 6.89 -2.09
N SER A 2 -0.05 5.71 -2.65
CA SER A 2 0.13 4.42 -1.96
C SER A 2 1.60 4.01 -2.04
N ILE A 3 2.27 3.85 -0.89
CA ILE A 3 3.61 3.26 -0.81
C ILE A 3 3.39 1.75 -0.70
N ASP A 4 3.99 0.96 -1.59
CA ASP A 4 3.89 -0.49 -1.44
C ASP A 4 4.95 -0.98 -0.46
N VAL A 5 4.47 -1.39 0.71
CA VAL A 5 5.25 -1.69 1.90
C VAL A 5 5.26 -3.19 2.25
N HIS A 6 4.45 -4.01 1.56
CA HIS A 6 4.18 -5.41 1.96
C HIS A 6 4.83 -6.45 1.05
N ASP A 7 5.69 -6.04 0.12
CA ASP A 7 6.39 -6.97 -0.75
C ASP A 7 7.49 -7.72 -0.02
N ASP A 8 7.58 -9.04 -0.24
CA ASP A 8 8.63 -9.89 0.34
C ASP A 8 10.04 -9.42 -0.05
N ILE A 9 10.17 -9.03 -1.31
CA ILE A 9 11.39 -8.50 -1.91
C ILE A 9 11.07 -7.10 -2.42
N ILE A 10 11.76 -6.10 -1.88
CA ILE A 10 11.67 -4.75 -2.41
C ILE A 10 12.75 -4.60 -3.47
N TYR A 11 12.38 -4.15 -4.66
CA TYR A 11 13.33 -3.93 -5.73
C TYR A 11 12.96 -2.71 -6.56
N GLY A 12 13.97 -2.10 -7.15
CA GLY A 12 13.81 -0.87 -7.92
C GLY A 12 15.08 -0.04 -7.94
N PHE A 13 14.97 1.13 -8.58
CA PHE A 13 16.04 2.12 -8.61
C PHE A 13 16.05 2.89 -7.28
N LEU A 14 17.20 2.93 -6.61
CA LEU A 14 17.32 3.66 -5.35
C LEU A 14 17.19 5.16 -5.58
N VAL A 15 16.20 5.76 -4.93
CA VAL A 15 15.92 7.20 -5.07
C VAL A 15 16.16 8.01 -3.80
N ASN A 16 16.26 7.34 -2.65
CA ASN A 16 16.63 7.97 -1.40
C ASN A 16 17.10 6.91 -0.40
N HIS A 17 18.00 7.25 0.51
CA HIS A 17 18.27 6.46 1.70
C HIS A 17 18.79 7.33 2.85
N THR A 18 18.57 6.88 4.06
CA THR A 18 19.15 7.39 5.29
C THR A 18 20.06 6.32 5.89
N ARG A 19 20.53 6.50 7.14
CA ARG A 19 21.21 5.42 7.88
C ARG A 19 20.31 4.22 8.17
N THR A 20 18.99 4.43 8.27
CA THR A 20 18.06 3.41 8.75
C THR A 20 17.06 2.96 7.69
N HIS A 21 16.89 3.71 6.60
CA HIS A 21 15.84 3.44 5.62
C HIS A 21 16.33 3.63 4.19
N TYR A 22 15.72 2.92 3.26
CA TYR A 22 15.91 3.13 1.82
C TYR A 22 14.55 3.27 1.14
N THR A 23 14.53 4.01 0.03
CA THR A 23 13.37 4.17 -0.85
C THR A 23 13.80 3.87 -2.27
N VAL A 24 13.06 2.97 -2.93
CA VAL A 24 13.24 2.66 -4.35
C VAL A 24 12.01 3.05 -5.15
N PHE A 25 12.23 3.41 -6.41
CA PHE A 25 11.16 3.49 -7.39
C PHE A 25 11.05 2.18 -8.17
N HIS A 26 9.85 1.62 -8.22
CA HIS A 26 9.57 0.38 -8.93
C HIS A 26 9.03 0.66 -10.35
N PRO A 27 9.83 0.45 -11.40
CA PRO A 27 9.52 0.95 -12.74
C PRO A 27 8.28 0.29 -13.39
N TYR A 28 7.89 -0.90 -12.94
CA TYR A 28 6.67 -1.57 -13.44
C TYR A 28 5.44 -1.36 -12.58
N GLN A 29 5.56 -0.74 -11.42
CA GLN A 29 4.39 -0.49 -10.58
C GLN A 29 4.17 1.00 -10.39
N HIS A 30 5.05 1.82 -10.99
CA HIS A 30 5.01 3.28 -10.99
C HIS A 30 4.83 3.84 -9.57
N ARG A 31 5.44 3.18 -8.57
CA ARG A 31 5.29 3.51 -7.16
C ARG A 31 6.60 3.43 -6.41
N LEU A 32 6.67 4.20 -5.34
CA LEU A 32 7.75 4.13 -4.38
C LEU A 32 7.53 2.96 -3.43
N LYS A 33 8.63 2.30 -3.08
CA LYS A 33 8.68 1.26 -2.04
C LYS A 33 9.73 1.64 -1.03
N ARG A 34 9.42 1.45 0.25
CA ARG A 34 10.32 1.78 1.35
C ARG A 34 10.64 0.54 2.16
N GLY A 35 11.89 0.43 2.61
CA GLY A 35 12.30 -0.58 3.57
C GLY A 35 13.33 -0.04 4.57
N ARG A 36 13.68 -0.88 5.54
CA ARG A 36 14.68 -0.58 6.56
C ARG A 36 16.03 -1.19 6.15
N ILE A 37 17.10 -0.45 6.39
CA ILE A 37 18.47 -0.94 6.23
C ILE A 37 18.78 -1.83 7.45
N SER A 38 19.31 -3.02 7.18
CA SER A 38 19.65 -4.03 8.19
C SER A 38 21.04 -4.63 7.94
N TYR A 39 21.90 -3.85 7.27
CA TYR A 39 23.20 -4.24 6.75
C TYR A 39 24.05 -2.98 6.58
N ASP A 40 25.37 -3.14 6.53
CA ASP A 40 26.31 -2.02 6.45
C ASP A 40 26.76 -1.70 5.02
N THR A 41 26.24 -2.44 4.02
CA THR A 41 26.59 -2.24 2.62
C THR A 41 26.27 -0.81 2.14
N PRO A 42 27.24 -0.07 1.60
CA PRO A 42 26.99 1.25 1.03
C PRO A 42 25.99 1.20 -0.13
N LEU A 43 25.01 2.11 -0.09
CA LEU A 43 24.01 2.25 -1.14
C LEU A 43 24.35 3.42 -2.05
N THR A 44 24.12 3.26 -3.35
CA THR A 44 24.35 4.30 -4.37
C THR A 44 23.04 4.70 -5.02
N LEU A 45 22.71 6.00 -4.98
CA LEU A 45 21.53 6.54 -5.65
C LEU A 45 21.56 6.22 -7.17
N GLY A 46 20.39 6.01 -7.75
CA GLY A 46 20.23 5.68 -9.18
C GLY A 46 20.57 4.23 -9.54
N LYS A 47 21.23 3.45 -8.67
CA LYS A 47 21.45 2.02 -8.93
C LYS A 47 20.20 1.19 -8.66
N TYR A 48 20.07 0.09 -9.39
CA TYR A 48 18.99 -0.86 -9.21
C TYR A 48 19.36 -1.93 -8.17
N TYR A 49 18.50 -2.14 -7.18
CA TYR A 49 18.74 -3.07 -6.09
C TYR A 49 17.62 -4.09 -5.91
N TYR A 50 18.00 -5.25 -5.37
CA TYR A 50 17.10 -6.23 -4.76
C TYR A 50 17.36 -6.31 -3.25
N PHE A 51 16.38 -5.88 -2.47
CA PHE A 51 16.40 -5.89 -1.02
C PHE A 51 15.62 -7.08 -0.48
N LYS A 52 16.33 -7.97 0.21
CA LYS A 52 15.76 -9.09 0.96
C LYS A 52 15.97 -8.82 2.46
N HIS A 53 15.03 -9.22 3.29
CA HIS A 53 15.13 -9.03 4.74
C HIS A 53 16.39 -9.73 5.30
N ASN A 54 17.16 -9.02 6.12
CA ASN A 54 18.41 -9.47 6.74
C ASN A 54 19.44 -10.07 5.76
N LYS A 55 19.47 -9.59 4.53
CA LYS A 55 20.51 -9.95 3.55
C LYS A 55 21.06 -8.70 2.93
N GLU A 56 22.37 -8.71 2.66
CA GLU A 56 23.00 -7.66 1.89
C GLU A 56 22.29 -7.48 0.54
N PRO A 57 22.03 -6.23 0.14
CA PRO A 57 21.30 -5.95 -1.07
C PRO A 57 22.16 -6.26 -2.28
N LYS A 58 21.58 -6.96 -3.27
CA LYS A 58 22.28 -7.18 -4.54
C LYS A 58 21.98 -6.02 -5.46
N SER A 59 22.99 -5.23 -5.80
CA SER A 59 22.90 -4.30 -6.93
C SER A 59 23.01 -5.07 -8.23
N HIS A 60 22.28 -4.65 -9.25
CA HIS A 60 22.53 -5.09 -10.62
C HIS A 60 22.78 -3.84 -11.46
N GLU A 61 23.76 -3.93 -12.37
CA GLU A 61 23.78 -3.09 -13.57
C GLU A 61 22.68 -3.56 -14.51
N ARG A 62 21.42 -3.51 -14.06
CA ARG A 62 20.30 -3.75 -14.95
C ARG A 62 20.14 -2.52 -15.81
N THR A 63 20.88 -2.46 -16.91
CA THR A 63 20.41 -1.81 -18.12
C THR A 63 19.21 -2.64 -18.58
N TYR A 64 18.01 -2.11 -18.48
CA TYR A 64 16.79 -2.75 -19.01
C TYR A 64 16.78 -2.63 -20.54
N GLY A 65 17.84 -3.13 -21.18
CA GLY A 65 18.27 -2.68 -22.49
C GLY A 65 18.51 -1.16 -22.52
N ASN A 66 18.61 -0.60 -23.72
CA ASN A 66 18.72 0.84 -23.94
C ASN A 66 17.43 1.63 -23.59
N ASN A 67 16.46 1.04 -22.86
CA ASN A 67 15.10 1.59 -22.69
C ASN A 67 14.88 2.42 -21.43
N ILE A 68 15.67 2.22 -20.39
CA ILE A 68 15.62 3.06 -19.20
C ILE A 68 16.99 3.13 -18.54
N GLU A 69 17.30 4.32 -18.06
CA GLU A 69 18.54 4.58 -17.36
C GLU A 69 18.33 5.63 -16.29
N PHE A 70 18.88 5.38 -15.11
CA PHE A 70 18.92 6.32 -14.00
C PHE A 70 20.34 6.86 -13.84
N PHE A 71 20.45 8.15 -13.59
CA PHE A 71 21.73 8.81 -13.37
C PHE A 71 21.58 9.89 -12.31
N VAL A 72 22.68 10.17 -11.61
CA VAL A 72 22.72 11.11 -10.48
C VAL A 72 23.66 12.23 -10.83
N THR A 73 23.22 13.47 -10.64
CA THR A 73 24.05 14.65 -10.86
C THR A 73 25.03 14.85 -9.71
N ARG A 74 26.03 15.73 -9.90
CA ARG A 74 26.96 16.13 -8.82
C ARG A 74 26.27 16.71 -7.57
N ARG A 75 25.01 17.16 -7.70
CA ARG A 75 24.18 17.70 -6.62
C ARG A 75 23.28 16.64 -5.97
N ASN A 76 23.56 15.35 -6.17
CA ASN A 76 22.73 14.23 -5.71
C ASN A 76 21.29 14.26 -6.23
N GLU A 77 21.04 14.93 -7.36
CA GLU A 77 19.73 14.94 -7.97
C GLU A 77 19.57 13.73 -8.90
N ILE A 78 18.46 13.03 -8.77
CA ILE A 78 18.19 11.83 -9.58
C ILE A 78 17.41 12.21 -10.82
N TYR A 79 17.97 11.80 -11.95
CA TYR A 79 17.35 11.88 -13.25
C TYR A 79 17.21 10.48 -13.83
N ALA A 80 16.28 10.34 -14.74
CA ALA A 80 16.14 9.13 -15.52
C ALA A 80 15.74 9.47 -16.95
N ARG A 81 16.12 8.61 -17.89
CA ARG A 81 15.75 8.72 -19.30
C ARG A 81 15.05 7.46 -19.78
N SER A 82 14.03 7.64 -20.60
CA SER A 82 13.25 6.57 -21.23
C SER A 82 12.44 7.17 -22.37
N TRP A 83 11.38 6.49 -22.81
CA TRP A 83 10.45 7.00 -23.80
C TRP A 83 9.03 7.17 -23.25
N ALA A 84 8.25 8.00 -23.93
CA ALA A 84 6.84 8.19 -23.67
C ALA A 84 6.04 8.20 -24.98
N ALA A 85 4.72 8.13 -24.84
CA ALA A 85 3.75 8.29 -25.90
C ALA A 85 2.70 9.32 -25.48
N SER A 86 2.25 10.15 -26.43
CA SER A 86 1.09 11.03 -26.25
C SER A 86 -0.21 10.30 -26.62
N PRO A 87 -1.35 10.67 -26.00
CA PRO A 87 -2.65 10.17 -26.41
C PRO A 87 -2.90 10.43 -27.91
N ARG A 88 -3.60 9.50 -28.58
CA ARG A 88 -3.97 9.65 -29.99
C ARG A 88 -5.30 10.38 -30.15
N ARG A 89 -5.53 10.96 -31.34
CA ARG A 89 -6.78 11.68 -31.68
C ARG A 89 -7.99 10.79 -31.91
N ASP A 90 -7.78 9.49 -32.15
CA ASP A 90 -8.82 8.49 -32.36
C ASP A 90 -9.42 7.95 -31.04
N LEU A 91 -8.91 8.39 -29.88
CA LEU A 91 -9.48 8.02 -28.59
C LEU A 91 -10.84 8.71 -28.35
N PRO A 92 -11.77 8.09 -27.61
CA PRO A 92 -13.03 8.72 -27.20
C PRO A 92 -12.82 10.08 -26.49
N GLN A 93 -13.71 11.05 -26.70
CA GLN A 93 -13.55 12.43 -26.20
C GLN A 93 -13.41 12.53 -24.66
N ASN A 94 -14.14 11.67 -23.93
CA ASN A 94 -14.01 11.54 -22.47
C ASN A 94 -12.62 11.05 -22.04
N VAL A 95 -11.99 10.18 -22.82
CA VAL A 95 -10.62 9.69 -22.59
C VAL A 95 -9.61 10.78 -22.93
N GLN A 96 -9.77 11.49 -24.05
CA GLN A 96 -8.90 12.62 -24.42
C GLN A 96 -8.87 13.69 -23.33
N LYS A 97 -10.05 14.13 -22.86
CA LYS A 97 -10.17 15.14 -21.80
C LYS A 97 -9.51 14.69 -20.48
N LYS A 98 -9.56 13.39 -20.15
CA LYS A 98 -8.93 12.83 -18.94
C LYS A 98 -7.40 12.88 -18.98
N PHE A 99 -6.82 12.76 -20.17
CA PHE A 99 -5.37 12.69 -20.40
C PHE A 99 -4.79 13.92 -21.08
N GLU A 100 -5.55 15.02 -21.18
CA GLU A 100 -5.08 16.30 -21.67
C GLU A 100 -3.87 16.79 -20.86
N GLY A 101 -2.85 17.29 -21.56
CA GLY A 101 -1.58 17.74 -20.97
C GLY A 101 -0.75 16.63 -20.32
N LYS A 102 -1.00 15.35 -20.64
CA LYS A 102 -0.29 14.20 -20.07
C LYS A 102 0.24 13.26 -21.13
N VAL A 103 1.31 12.55 -20.77
CA VAL A 103 1.93 11.49 -21.58
C VAL A 103 2.11 10.23 -20.76
N TRP A 104 2.12 9.09 -21.44
CA TRP A 104 2.36 7.79 -20.82
C TRP A 104 3.80 7.33 -21.08
N ALA A 105 4.52 7.01 -20.01
CA ALA A 105 5.84 6.38 -20.08
C ALA A 105 5.78 4.97 -19.46
N PRO A 106 6.16 3.90 -20.18
CA PRO A 106 6.02 2.52 -19.69
C PRO A 106 6.70 2.25 -18.34
N PHE A 107 7.77 2.97 -18.03
CA PHE A 107 8.53 2.80 -16.80
C PHE A 107 8.26 3.86 -15.72
N PHE A 108 7.63 4.99 -16.06
CA PHE A 108 7.35 6.07 -15.12
C PHE A 108 5.86 6.29 -14.85
N GLY A 109 4.99 5.66 -15.64
CA GLY A 109 3.55 5.81 -15.57
C GLY A 109 3.08 7.06 -16.29
N LEU A 110 1.99 7.63 -15.79
CA LEU A 110 1.42 8.86 -16.33
C LEU A 110 2.22 10.08 -15.84
N LEU A 111 2.66 10.92 -16.76
CA LEU A 111 3.44 12.12 -16.50
C LEU A 111 2.71 13.35 -17.03
N ASN A 112 2.85 14.47 -16.33
CA ASN A 112 2.42 15.77 -16.87
C ASN A 112 3.41 16.21 -17.95
N ASP A 113 2.90 16.73 -19.06
CA ASP A 113 3.67 17.36 -20.14
C ASP A 113 3.60 18.89 -19.99
N PRO A 114 4.45 19.51 -19.16
CA PRO A 114 4.35 20.93 -18.88
C PRO A 114 4.61 21.73 -20.16
N ASN A 115 3.71 22.65 -20.50
CA ASN A 115 3.78 23.49 -21.70
C ASN A 115 3.80 22.72 -23.03
N ASP A 116 3.26 21.49 -23.04
CA ASP A 116 3.18 20.61 -24.21
C ASP A 116 4.55 20.33 -24.87
N MET A 117 5.63 20.27 -24.09
CA MET A 117 6.99 20.07 -24.63
C MET A 117 7.10 18.79 -25.47
N PHE A 118 6.49 17.69 -25.01
CA PHE A 118 6.51 16.42 -25.72
C PHE A 118 5.63 16.46 -26.96
N VAL A 119 4.39 16.92 -26.82
CA VAL A 119 3.45 16.97 -27.96
C VAL A 119 3.91 17.94 -29.05
N LYS A 120 4.52 19.08 -28.69
CA LYS A 120 5.11 20.02 -29.65
C LYS A 120 6.24 19.39 -30.46
N LYS A 121 7.04 18.51 -29.85
CA LYS A 121 8.19 17.87 -30.51
C LYS A 121 7.81 16.64 -31.33
N PHE A 122 6.98 15.76 -30.80
CA PHE A 122 6.69 14.45 -31.40
C PHE A 122 5.28 14.32 -31.97
N GLY A 123 4.42 15.33 -31.78
CA GLY A 123 3.04 15.33 -32.24
C GLY A 123 2.09 14.53 -31.33
N VAL A 124 0.79 14.69 -31.62
CA VAL A 124 -0.30 13.94 -30.96
C VAL A 124 -0.28 12.49 -31.45
N GLY A 125 -0.31 11.52 -30.53
CA GLY A 125 -0.11 10.10 -30.81
C GLY A 125 1.35 9.69 -31.04
N GLY A 126 2.28 10.65 -30.98
CA GLY A 126 3.70 10.45 -31.20
C GLY A 126 4.39 9.67 -30.07
N ARG A 127 5.56 9.10 -30.39
CA ARG A 127 6.45 8.44 -29.44
C ARG A 127 7.83 9.08 -29.50
N GLY A 128 8.48 9.24 -28.36
CA GLY A 128 9.76 9.95 -28.30
C GLY A 128 10.47 9.78 -26.95
N GLY A 129 11.73 10.20 -26.92
CA GLY A 129 12.56 10.15 -25.72
C GLY A 129 12.22 11.26 -24.73
N ILE A 130 12.29 10.94 -23.44
CA ILE A 130 12.08 11.86 -22.34
C ILE A 130 13.20 11.74 -21.30
N VAL A 131 13.55 12.88 -20.71
CA VAL A 131 14.37 12.97 -19.51
C VAL A 131 13.53 13.51 -18.38
N VAL A 132 13.47 12.78 -17.28
CA VAL A 132 12.68 13.11 -16.09
C VAL A 132 13.58 13.36 -14.88
N LYS A 133 13.13 14.22 -13.97
CA LYS A 133 13.74 14.43 -12.65
C LYS A 133 12.84 13.85 -11.58
N PHE A 134 13.43 13.14 -10.63
CA PHE A 134 12.73 12.69 -9.42
C PHE A 134 12.39 13.90 -8.54
N VAL A 135 11.11 14.06 -8.16
CA VAL A 135 10.62 15.20 -7.37
C VAL A 135 9.82 14.81 -6.12
N ASN A 136 9.31 13.57 -6.05
CA ASN A 136 8.60 13.01 -4.88
C ASN A 136 7.51 13.90 -4.27
N ARG A 137 6.51 14.27 -5.07
CA ARG A 137 5.35 15.05 -4.63
C ARG A 137 4.09 14.17 -4.58
N PRO A 138 3.05 14.53 -3.80
CA PRO A 138 1.86 13.69 -3.58
C PRO A 138 1.19 13.13 -4.84
N ASN A 139 1.28 13.84 -5.97
CA ASN A 139 0.71 13.46 -7.26
C ASN A 139 1.74 13.44 -8.42
N GLU A 140 3.04 13.57 -8.12
CA GLU A 140 4.09 13.67 -9.13
C GLU A 140 5.40 13.06 -8.59
N ILE A 141 5.73 11.83 -8.99
CA ILE A 141 7.00 11.18 -8.61
C ILE A 141 8.14 11.73 -9.47
N PHE A 142 7.86 11.91 -10.76
CA PHE A 142 8.79 12.38 -11.76
C PHE A 142 8.20 13.55 -12.53
N LYS A 143 9.05 14.54 -12.83
CA LYS A 143 8.71 15.68 -13.67
C LYS A 143 9.51 15.62 -14.97
N ILE A 144 8.86 15.80 -16.12
CA ILE A 144 9.55 15.93 -17.41
C ILE A 144 10.42 17.19 -17.37
N ARG A 145 11.70 17.02 -17.69
CA ARG A 145 12.68 18.11 -17.77
C ARG A 145 13.10 18.40 -19.19
N ASN A 146 13.20 17.38 -20.03
CA ASN A 146 13.55 17.53 -21.42
C ASN A 146 12.96 16.41 -22.27
N VAL A 147 12.93 16.62 -23.58
CA VAL A 147 12.56 15.67 -24.61
C VAL A 147 13.75 15.45 -25.55
N GLU A 148 14.03 14.20 -25.92
CA GLU A 148 15.24 13.85 -26.66
C GLU A 148 14.95 12.91 -27.85
N GLU A 149 15.79 12.99 -28.89
CA GLU A 149 15.68 12.18 -30.11
C GLU A 149 16.36 10.82 -30.01
N ARG A 150 16.80 10.45 -28.80
CA ARG A 150 17.39 9.13 -28.57
C ARG A 150 16.40 8.05 -29.01
N LYS A 151 16.87 7.15 -29.88
CA LYS A 151 16.06 6.01 -30.33
C LYS A 151 15.93 4.99 -29.20
N TYR A 152 14.69 4.63 -28.91
CA TYR A 152 14.32 3.64 -27.91
C TYR A 152 13.61 2.47 -28.58
N ASN A 153 13.60 1.31 -27.94
CA ASN A 153 12.70 0.25 -28.38
C ASN A 153 11.28 0.56 -27.88
N PHE A 154 10.49 1.12 -28.79
CA PHE A 154 9.08 1.49 -28.55
C PHE A 154 8.12 0.29 -28.51
N GLU A 155 8.59 -0.93 -28.75
CA GLU A 155 7.79 -2.16 -28.73
C GLU A 155 7.75 -2.80 -27.34
N TYR A 156 8.41 -2.20 -26.34
CA TYR A 156 8.45 -2.73 -24.98
C TYR A 156 7.03 -2.82 -24.37
N PRO A 157 6.65 -3.93 -23.73
CA PRO A 157 5.31 -4.54 -23.89
C PRO A 157 4.18 -3.94 -23.05
N ARG A 158 4.34 -2.74 -22.48
CA ARG A 158 3.22 -2.12 -21.74
C ARG A 158 2.49 -1.09 -22.59
N PRO A 159 1.25 -1.40 -23.04
CA PRO A 159 0.46 -0.42 -23.76
C PRO A 159 0.14 0.78 -22.85
N PRO A 160 -0.17 1.94 -23.42
CA PRO A 160 -0.67 3.06 -22.66
C PRO A 160 -1.96 2.76 -21.91
N ILE A 161 -2.13 3.34 -20.72
CA ILE A 161 -3.26 3.13 -19.82
C ILE A 161 -4.63 3.45 -20.46
N TRP A 162 -4.69 4.32 -21.46
CA TRP A 162 -5.93 4.59 -22.18
C TRP A 162 -6.40 3.41 -23.04
N ASN A 163 -5.49 2.51 -23.45
CA ASN A 163 -5.89 1.26 -24.12
C ASN A 163 -6.54 0.27 -23.16
N GLU A 164 -6.23 0.34 -21.86
CA GLU A 164 -6.88 -0.48 -20.84
C GLU A 164 -8.28 0.07 -20.55
N ILE A 165 -8.43 1.40 -20.42
CA ILE A 165 -9.73 2.06 -20.16
C ILE A 165 -10.74 1.83 -21.29
N VAL A 166 -10.29 1.81 -22.55
CA VAL A 166 -11.16 1.51 -23.70
C VAL A 166 -11.61 0.05 -23.72
N ASN A 167 -10.84 -0.86 -23.09
CA ASN A 167 -11.06 -2.31 -23.14
C ASN A 167 -11.52 -2.96 -21.81
N SER A 168 -11.61 -2.21 -20.70
CA SER A 168 -11.92 -2.79 -19.39
C SER A 168 -13.24 -2.29 -18.79
N ASN A 169 -14.26 -3.15 -18.84
CA ASN A 169 -15.17 -3.31 -17.72
C ASN A 169 -14.45 -4.12 -16.63
N SER A 170 -14.63 -3.77 -15.36
CA SER A 170 -14.08 -4.41 -14.15
C SER A 170 -12.67 -3.99 -13.71
N ALA A 171 -12.64 -3.12 -12.70
CA ALA A 171 -11.54 -3.00 -11.75
C ALA A 171 -12.07 -3.42 -10.37
N THR A 172 -12.21 -4.73 -10.18
CA THR A 172 -12.30 -5.33 -8.85
C THR A 172 -10.93 -5.89 -8.51
N GLU A 173 -10.25 -5.18 -7.61
CA GLU A 173 -8.86 -5.41 -7.21
C GLU A 173 -8.60 -6.80 -6.61
N ASP A 174 -7.33 -7.19 -6.74
CA ASP A 174 -6.66 -8.39 -6.23
C ASP A 174 -6.85 -8.61 -4.72
N PHE A 175 -7.94 -9.29 -4.31
CA PHE A 175 -8.09 -9.78 -2.93
C PHE A 175 -7.89 -11.30 -2.77
N ILE A 176 -7.64 -12.04 -3.85
CA ILE A 176 -7.93 -13.50 -3.84
C ILE A 176 -6.70 -14.40 -3.65
N ARG A 177 -5.45 -13.94 -3.78
CA ARG A 177 -4.32 -14.89 -3.70
C ARG A 177 -3.92 -15.26 -2.26
N LYS A 178 -4.09 -16.56 -1.92
CA LYS A 178 -3.13 -17.38 -1.13
C LYS A 178 -1.72 -16.75 -1.07
N PRO A 179 -1.25 -15.93 -0.11
CA PRO A 179 0.18 -15.61 -0.10
C PRO A 179 0.92 -16.94 0.05
N ARG A 180 1.70 -17.31 -0.97
CA ARG A 180 2.57 -18.48 -0.86
C ARG A 180 3.76 -18.05 -0.04
N LEU A 181 4.01 -18.74 1.07
CA LEU A 181 5.25 -18.57 1.81
C LEU A 181 6.40 -19.17 1.01
N HIS A 182 7.37 -18.32 0.69
CA HIS A 182 8.65 -18.71 0.12
C HIS A 182 9.73 -18.59 1.19
N HIS A 183 10.89 -19.20 0.94
CA HIS A 183 12.03 -19.15 1.87
C HIS A 183 12.61 -17.73 2.06
N PHE A 184 12.24 -16.79 1.19
CA PHE A 184 12.60 -15.36 1.28
C PHE A 184 11.41 -14.48 1.68
N SER A 185 10.26 -15.07 2.05
CA SER A 185 9.11 -14.27 2.46
C SER A 185 9.41 -13.49 3.72
N CYS A 186 8.94 -12.24 3.74
CA CYS A 186 9.15 -11.32 4.83
C CYS A 186 7.85 -10.58 5.09
N ALA A 187 7.32 -10.73 6.30
CA ALA A 187 6.24 -9.87 6.76
C ALA A 187 6.86 -8.55 7.21
N ARG A 188 6.49 -7.48 6.52
CA ARG A 188 6.80 -6.10 6.91
C ARG A 188 5.57 -5.50 7.59
N PHE A 189 5.75 -4.65 8.59
CA PHE A 189 4.63 -4.05 9.32
C PHE A 189 3.73 -5.12 9.96
N ALA A 190 4.36 -6.03 10.71
CA ALA A 190 3.69 -6.99 11.55
C ALA A 190 3.53 -6.41 12.97
N LEU A 191 2.30 -6.13 13.38
CA LEU A 191 2.01 -5.61 14.72
C LEU A 191 1.94 -6.76 15.72
N CYS A 192 2.70 -6.69 16.81
CA CYS A 192 2.51 -7.62 17.92
C CYS A 192 1.31 -7.18 18.76
N VAL A 193 0.30 -8.04 18.86
CA VAL A 193 -1.00 -7.74 19.49
C VAL A 193 -1.21 -8.48 20.80
N GLU A 194 -0.45 -9.54 21.03
CA GLU A 194 -0.57 -10.37 22.23
C GLU A 194 0.78 -10.99 22.58
N GLU A 195 1.07 -11.01 23.87
CA GLU A 195 2.24 -11.64 24.49
C GLU A 195 1.80 -12.80 25.38
N GLY A 196 2.56 -13.88 25.41
CA GLY A 196 2.29 -14.99 26.33
C GLY A 196 1.07 -15.84 25.98
N ALA A 197 0.52 -15.70 24.76
CA ALA A 197 -0.64 -16.45 24.32
C ALA A 197 -0.37 -17.96 24.28
N PRO A 198 -1.39 -18.83 24.50
CA PRO A 198 -1.21 -20.28 24.41
C PRO A 198 -0.73 -20.72 23.02
N ASN A 199 0.42 -21.40 22.97
CA ASN A 199 0.95 -21.92 21.73
C ASN A 199 0.21 -23.21 21.33
N ARG A 200 -0.77 -23.10 20.43
CA ARG A 200 -1.52 -24.25 19.85
C ARG A 200 -0.64 -25.34 19.20
N ARG A 201 0.64 -25.04 18.93
CA ARG A 201 1.62 -26.00 18.38
C ARG A 201 2.72 -26.37 19.37
N PHE A 202 2.51 -26.13 20.66
CA PHE A 202 3.42 -26.61 21.69
C PHE A 202 3.58 -28.14 21.58
N ASN A 203 4.80 -28.60 21.78
CA ASN A 203 5.14 -30.02 21.80
C ASN A 203 6.27 -30.19 22.81
N GLY A 204 5.93 -30.70 24.00
CA GLY A 204 6.88 -30.91 25.09
C GLY A 204 8.01 -31.88 24.77
N LYS A 205 7.89 -32.68 23.70
CA LYS A 205 8.94 -33.60 23.24
C LYS A 205 10.02 -32.92 22.39
N ASN A 206 9.78 -31.70 21.90
CA ASN A 206 10.71 -31.01 21.00
C ASN A 206 11.52 -29.94 21.75
N PRO A 207 12.86 -30.10 21.87
CA PRO A 207 13.73 -29.07 22.41
C PRO A 207 13.55 -27.73 21.66
N GLY A 208 13.27 -26.65 22.39
CA GLY A 208 12.99 -25.32 21.82
C GLY A 208 11.53 -25.05 21.45
N SER A 209 10.60 -25.95 21.80
CA SER A 209 9.16 -25.65 21.81
C SER A 209 8.79 -24.89 23.09
N SER A 210 7.95 -23.85 22.99
CA SER A 210 7.49 -23.07 24.14
C SER A 210 5.98 -23.23 24.32
N PRO A 211 5.46 -23.33 25.55
CA PRO A 211 4.02 -23.40 25.82
C PRO A 211 3.30 -22.08 25.49
N SER A 212 4.04 -20.96 25.45
CA SER A 212 3.51 -19.64 25.11
C SER A 212 4.15 -19.07 23.83
N CYS A 213 3.42 -18.23 23.11
CA CYS A 213 3.91 -17.50 21.95
C CYS A 213 3.44 -16.05 21.96
N SER A 214 4.11 -15.20 21.17
CA SER A 214 3.56 -13.90 20.80
C SER A 214 2.75 -14.02 19.51
N HIS A 215 1.66 -13.26 19.41
CA HIS A 215 0.87 -13.13 18.19
C HIS A 215 1.23 -11.85 17.46
N LEU A 216 1.55 -12.01 16.17
CA LEU A 216 1.74 -10.89 15.26
C LEU A 216 0.68 -10.92 14.17
N ILE A 217 0.15 -9.75 13.81
CA ILE A 217 -0.79 -9.58 12.72
C ILE A 217 -0.12 -8.78 11.60
N ASN A 218 -0.25 -9.28 10.38
CA ASN A 218 0.19 -8.60 9.16
C ASN A 218 -0.91 -8.67 8.10
N LYS A 219 -1.15 -7.57 7.37
CA LYS A 219 -2.17 -7.52 6.30
C LYS A 219 -2.03 -8.62 5.25
N ARG A 220 -0.80 -8.92 4.80
CA ARG A 220 -0.55 -9.89 3.73
C ARG A 220 -0.68 -11.32 4.25
N TYR A 221 -0.10 -11.62 5.40
CA TYR A 221 0.04 -12.98 5.90
C TYR A 221 -0.97 -13.38 6.98
N GLY A 222 -1.78 -12.44 7.46
CA GLY A 222 -2.67 -12.63 8.60
C GLY A 222 -1.90 -12.77 9.90
N ALA A 223 -2.43 -13.59 10.80
CA ALA A 223 -1.81 -13.90 12.08
C ALA A 223 -0.66 -14.90 11.93
N VAL A 224 0.41 -14.66 12.67
CA VAL A 224 1.56 -15.54 12.78
C VAL A 224 2.02 -15.63 14.23
N ARG A 225 2.38 -16.85 14.65
CA ARG A 225 2.96 -17.08 15.97
C ARG A 225 4.46 -16.81 15.98
N SER A 226 4.97 -16.38 17.13
CA SER A 226 6.39 -16.30 17.44
C SER A 226 6.71 -17.03 18.73
N ILE A 227 7.76 -17.85 18.73
CA ILE A 227 8.33 -18.41 19.96
C ILE A 227 9.24 -17.40 20.67
N ARG A 228 9.80 -16.41 19.94
CA ARG A 228 10.52 -15.29 20.56
C ARG A 228 9.51 -14.26 21.06
N HIS A 229 9.73 -13.71 22.24
CA HIS A 229 8.85 -12.70 22.82
C HIS A 229 8.91 -11.41 21.98
N GLY A 230 7.84 -11.14 21.25
CA GLY A 230 7.53 -9.80 20.72
C GLY A 230 6.93 -8.93 21.81
N ARG A 231 6.96 -7.60 21.65
CA ARG A 231 6.34 -6.67 22.59
C ARG A 231 5.02 -6.14 22.04
N VAL A 232 3.93 -6.21 22.80
CA VAL A 232 2.60 -5.70 22.45
C VAL A 232 2.72 -4.23 22.03
N GLY A 233 2.03 -3.87 20.95
CA GLY A 233 2.06 -2.52 20.38
C GLY A 233 3.31 -2.19 19.55
N VAL A 234 4.33 -3.05 19.56
CA VAL A 234 5.52 -2.87 18.72
C VAL A 234 5.29 -3.47 17.33
N TRP A 235 5.70 -2.71 16.32
CA TRP A 235 5.71 -3.15 14.93
C TRP A 235 7.04 -3.81 14.59
N TYR A 236 6.97 -4.87 13.80
CA TYR A 236 8.12 -5.66 13.41
C TYR A 236 8.17 -5.88 11.90
N GLN A 237 9.37 -6.17 11.43
CA GLN A 237 9.58 -6.97 10.24
C GLN A 237 10.25 -8.28 10.62
N HIS A 238 9.86 -9.37 9.95
CA HIS A 238 10.37 -10.70 10.28
C HIS A 238 10.38 -11.65 9.08
N SER A 239 11.21 -12.68 9.19
CA SER A 239 11.24 -13.85 8.31
C SER A 239 10.29 -14.93 8.81
N PHE A 240 10.15 -16.01 8.04
CA PHE A 240 9.38 -17.18 8.44
C PHE A 240 10.26 -18.42 8.52
N ALA A 241 10.14 -19.18 9.61
CA ALA A 241 10.58 -20.57 9.65
C ALA A 241 9.40 -21.49 9.30
N ILE A 242 9.46 -22.14 8.14
CA ILE A 242 8.41 -23.05 7.67
C ILE A 242 8.71 -24.45 8.21
N LYS A 243 7.87 -24.95 9.12
CA LYS A 243 8.06 -26.28 9.72
C LYS A 243 7.29 -27.39 9.01
N ASN A 244 6.28 -27.07 8.19
CA ASN A 244 5.42 -28.09 7.59
C ASN A 244 4.99 -27.76 6.14
N ARG A 245 5.74 -28.27 5.14
CA ARG A 245 5.50 -27.99 3.71
C ARG A 245 4.30 -28.76 3.11
N LYS A 246 3.86 -29.86 3.72
CA LYS A 246 2.86 -30.78 3.16
C LYS A 246 1.40 -30.40 3.48
N ALA A 247 1.17 -29.38 4.31
CA ALA A 247 -0.12 -29.15 4.93
C ALA A 247 -0.97 -28.15 4.12
N ARG A 248 -1.76 -28.61 3.13
CA ARG A 248 -2.52 -27.72 2.22
C ARG A 248 -3.61 -26.88 2.92
N ARG A 249 -4.16 -27.34 4.04
CA ARG A 249 -5.37 -26.75 4.68
C ARG A 249 -5.14 -25.73 5.80
N TYR A 250 -3.92 -25.54 6.28
CA TYR A 250 -3.68 -24.73 7.48
C TYR A 250 -3.40 -23.24 7.17
N SER A 251 -3.81 -22.33 8.05
CA SER A 251 -3.48 -20.90 8.00
C SER A 251 -1.97 -20.67 8.15
N ILE A 252 -1.47 -19.46 7.83
CA ILE A 252 -0.05 -19.11 8.03
C ILE A 252 0.36 -19.31 9.49
N TYR A 253 -0.55 -18.95 10.40
CA TYR A 253 -0.44 -19.15 11.83
C TYR A 253 0.05 -20.54 12.19
N ASP A 254 -0.45 -21.57 11.51
CA ASP A 254 -0.13 -22.97 11.75
C ASP A 254 1.16 -23.45 11.06
N LYS A 255 1.39 -22.99 9.83
CA LYS A 255 2.46 -23.46 8.94
C LYS A 255 3.84 -22.93 9.29
N ALA A 256 3.88 -21.73 9.86
CA ALA A 256 5.12 -21.00 10.04
C ALA A 256 5.24 -20.43 11.45
N THR A 257 6.45 -20.02 11.78
CA THR A 257 6.74 -19.25 12.97
C THR A 257 7.57 -18.05 12.54
N ALA A 258 7.23 -16.87 13.06
CA ALA A 258 7.98 -15.66 12.84
C ALA A 258 9.38 -15.79 13.47
N THR A 259 10.41 -15.38 12.72
CA THR A 259 11.81 -15.45 13.12
C THR A 259 12.55 -14.20 12.68
N GLN A 260 13.73 -13.95 13.28
CA GLN A 260 14.57 -12.80 12.94
C GLN A 260 13.83 -11.45 13.03
N PHE A 261 13.22 -11.21 14.20
CA PHE A 261 12.52 -9.98 14.54
C PHE A 261 13.44 -8.78 14.43
N MET A 262 12.97 -7.76 13.72
CA MET A 262 13.52 -6.44 13.80
C MET A 262 12.38 -5.47 14.09
N PRO A 263 12.36 -4.82 15.26
CA PRO A 263 11.43 -3.74 15.52
C PRO A 263 11.50 -2.69 14.41
N ILE A 264 10.40 -2.02 14.11
CA ILE A 264 10.33 -0.91 13.16
C ILE A 264 9.55 0.24 13.75
N ASP A 265 9.77 1.43 13.19
CA ASP A 265 8.97 2.59 13.54
C ASP A 265 7.51 2.32 13.17
N PRO A 266 6.56 2.65 14.07
CA PRO A 266 5.16 2.37 13.86
C PRO A 266 4.65 3.14 12.64
N PRO A 267 4.02 2.47 11.65
CA PRO A 267 3.44 3.13 10.48
C PRO A 267 2.17 3.91 10.80
N LEU A 268 1.57 3.65 11.97
CA LEU A 268 0.34 4.24 12.47
C LEU A 268 0.55 4.63 13.94
N PRO A 269 -0.02 5.75 14.43
CA PRO A 269 -0.04 6.04 15.86
C PRO A 269 -0.59 4.83 16.63
N THR A 270 0.24 4.24 17.49
CA THR A 270 -0.04 2.99 18.20
C THR A 270 0.15 3.23 19.69
N LYS A 271 -0.85 2.84 20.48
CA LYS A 271 -0.82 2.90 21.95
C LYS A 271 -1.17 1.54 22.52
N VAL A 272 -0.65 1.26 23.71
CA VAL A 272 -1.04 0.11 24.51
C VAL A 272 -1.89 0.64 25.66
N VAL A 273 -3.14 0.21 25.72
CA VAL A 273 -4.10 0.58 26.77
C VAL A 273 -4.41 -0.69 27.56
N GLY A 274 -3.85 -0.79 28.77
CA GLY A 274 -3.84 -2.06 29.53
C GLY A 274 -3.06 -3.14 28.78
N HIS A 275 -3.74 -4.22 28.38
CA HIS A 275 -3.16 -5.32 27.58
C HIS A 275 -3.60 -5.31 26.11
N HIS A 276 -4.25 -4.23 25.65
CA HIS A 276 -4.80 -4.13 24.31
C HIS A 276 -4.06 -3.08 23.47
N VAL A 277 -3.95 -3.34 22.17
CA VAL A 277 -3.38 -2.39 21.22
C VAL A 277 -4.49 -1.53 20.63
N GLU A 278 -4.32 -0.22 20.72
CA GLU A 278 -5.17 0.79 20.09
C GLU A 278 -4.37 1.53 19.00
N LEU A 279 -4.97 1.68 17.82
CA LEU A 279 -4.39 2.34 16.65
C LEU A 279 -5.26 3.53 16.24
N THR A 280 -4.65 4.66 15.88
CA THR A 280 -5.39 5.77 15.27
C THR A 280 -5.21 5.75 13.75
N VAL A 281 -6.32 5.71 13.02
CA VAL A 281 -6.32 5.57 11.56
C VAL A 281 -7.22 6.63 10.93
N LYS A 282 -6.80 7.15 9.78
CA LYS A 282 -7.56 8.09 8.96
C LYS A 282 -7.94 7.44 7.63
N PHE A 283 -9.18 7.62 7.18
CA PHE A 283 -9.67 7.13 5.88
C PHE A 283 -10.63 8.14 5.23
N LEU A 284 -10.82 8.05 3.91
CA LEU A 284 -11.77 8.90 3.19
C LEU A 284 -13.19 8.34 3.32
N PHE A 285 -14.13 9.19 3.71
CA PHE A 285 -15.54 8.86 3.82
C PHE A 285 -16.15 8.64 2.43
N ILE A 286 -16.89 7.55 2.30
CA ILE A 286 -17.70 7.24 1.12
C ILE A 286 -19.05 6.78 1.65
N HIS A 287 -20.07 7.65 1.58
CA HIS A 287 -21.39 7.41 2.16
C HIS A 287 -21.99 6.07 1.71
N ASP A 288 -21.84 5.74 0.43
CA ASP A 288 -22.29 4.47 -0.16
C ASP A 288 -21.65 3.22 0.48
N ARG A 289 -20.59 3.34 1.27
CA ARG A 289 -20.01 2.19 2.00
C ARG A 289 -20.68 1.91 3.34
N PHE A 290 -21.40 2.88 3.88
CA PHE A 290 -22.03 2.80 5.21
C PHE A 290 -23.54 2.68 5.13
N GLU A 291 -24.18 3.49 4.28
CA GLU A 291 -25.63 3.62 4.25
C GLU A 291 -26.17 3.54 2.82
N ARG A 292 -27.32 2.89 2.64
CA ARG A 292 -28.05 2.82 1.37
C ARG A 292 -28.64 4.19 1.02
N ALA A 293 -28.61 4.54 -0.27
CA ALA A 293 -29.04 5.88 -0.70
C ALA A 293 -30.49 6.22 -0.30
N TRP A 294 -31.41 5.25 -0.29
CA TRP A 294 -32.82 5.49 0.01
C TRP A 294 -33.10 5.92 1.46
N SER A 295 -32.20 5.63 2.41
CA SER A 295 -32.44 5.95 3.82
C SER A 295 -31.93 7.32 4.23
N ARG A 296 -31.11 7.98 3.40
CA ARG A 296 -30.40 9.22 3.76
C ARG A 296 -31.34 10.38 4.12
N ASP A 297 -32.49 10.43 3.46
CA ASP A 297 -33.47 11.50 3.65
C ASP A 297 -34.48 11.19 4.76
N ILE A 298 -34.40 10.01 5.39
CA ILE A 298 -35.30 9.60 6.47
C ILE A 298 -34.91 10.35 7.75
N GLN A 299 -35.85 11.15 8.27
CA GLN A 299 -35.64 11.94 9.49
C GLN A 299 -35.68 11.11 10.77
N ASP A 300 -36.50 10.04 10.79
CA ASP A 300 -36.58 9.16 11.96
C ASP A 300 -35.33 8.27 12.07
N PRO A 301 -34.54 8.36 13.15
CA PRO A 301 -33.30 7.61 13.29
C PRO A 301 -33.53 6.09 13.28
N LYS A 302 -34.64 5.59 13.84
CA LYS A 302 -34.88 4.14 13.92
C LYS A 302 -35.16 3.54 12.56
N ASP A 303 -35.93 4.24 11.74
CA ASP A 303 -36.19 3.83 10.35
C ASP A 303 -34.95 4.03 9.47
N ARG A 304 -34.16 5.09 9.71
CA ARG A 304 -32.91 5.35 8.97
C ARG A 304 -31.83 4.29 9.23
N LEU A 305 -31.71 3.81 10.47
CA LEU A 305 -30.78 2.73 10.83
C LEU A 305 -30.99 1.45 10.02
N ARG A 306 -32.21 1.17 9.54
CA ARG A 306 -32.50 0.04 8.63
C ARG A 306 -31.80 0.16 7.27
N GLY A 307 -31.37 1.35 6.92
CA GLY A 307 -30.61 1.65 5.73
C GLY A 307 -29.11 1.40 5.84
N LEU A 308 -28.58 1.13 7.04
CA LEU A 308 -27.18 0.73 7.21
C LEU A 308 -26.87 -0.54 6.43
N LYS A 309 -25.67 -0.60 5.87
CA LYS A 309 -25.20 -1.77 5.13
C LYS A 309 -24.71 -2.84 6.10
N SER A 310 -25.00 -4.10 5.78
CA SER A 310 -24.33 -5.22 6.44
C SER A 310 -22.88 -5.31 5.96
N ASN A 311 -21.96 -5.64 6.87
CA ASN A 311 -20.52 -5.76 6.60
C ASN A 311 -19.85 -4.45 6.16
N MET A 312 -19.99 -3.38 6.94
CA MET A 312 -19.28 -2.12 6.68
C MET A 312 -17.78 -2.28 6.97
N PHE A 313 -16.95 -1.79 6.06
CA PHE A 313 -15.51 -1.78 6.22
C PHE A 313 -14.84 -0.67 5.43
N PHE A 314 -13.66 -0.28 5.89
CA PHE A 314 -12.69 0.44 5.06
C PHE A 314 -11.42 -0.39 4.89
N VAL A 315 -10.59 -0.02 3.92
CA VAL A 315 -9.32 -0.69 3.65
C VAL A 315 -8.20 0.25 4.05
N ASN A 316 -7.38 -0.19 5.00
CA ASN A 316 -6.16 0.50 5.40
C ASN A 316 -4.93 -0.13 4.72
N GLU A 317 -3.92 0.71 4.47
CA GLU A 317 -2.66 0.30 3.85
C GLU A 317 -1.93 -0.78 4.66
N TYR A 318 -1.89 -0.65 5.99
CA TYR A 318 -1.13 -1.51 6.91
C TYR A 318 -1.99 -2.59 7.57
N LEU A 319 -3.26 -2.29 7.88
CA LEU A 319 -4.16 -3.22 8.59
C LEU A 319 -4.97 -4.13 7.64
N GLY A 320 -5.17 -3.70 6.39
CA GLY A 320 -6.08 -4.39 5.47
C GLY A 320 -7.53 -3.99 5.71
N LYS A 321 -8.46 -4.95 5.65
CA LYS A 321 -9.89 -4.71 5.92
C LYS A 321 -10.09 -4.42 7.41
N VAL A 322 -10.70 -3.28 7.71
CA VAL A 322 -11.08 -2.87 9.06
C VAL A 322 -12.60 -2.80 9.12
N GLU A 323 -13.19 -3.58 10.01
CA GLU A 323 -14.63 -3.64 10.23
C GLU A 323 -15.13 -2.38 10.93
N VAL A 324 -16.33 -1.93 10.57
CA VAL A 324 -17.05 -0.85 11.27
C VAL A 324 -18.41 -1.41 11.68
N GLN A 325 -18.73 -1.32 12.97
CA GLN A 325 -20.02 -1.78 13.48
C GLN A 325 -21.07 -0.68 13.35
N ASP A 326 -22.34 -1.04 13.58
CA ASP A 326 -23.48 -0.16 13.34
C ASP A 326 -23.41 1.12 14.18
N GLU A 327 -22.96 1.02 15.44
CA GLU A 327 -22.82 2.16 16.35
C GLU A 327 -21.81 3.19 15.84
N GLU A 328 -20.57 2.76 15.51
CA GLU A 328 -19.58 3.70 15.00
C GLU A 328 -19.87 4.16 13.57
N ALA A 329 -20.52 3.34 12.75
CA ALA A 329 -20.97 3.76 11.43
C ALA A 329 -21.98 4.90 11.53
N TRP A 330 -22.94 4.79 12.46
CA TRP A 330 -23.92 5.84 12.74
C TRP A 330 -23.24 7.12 13.21
N GLU A 331 -22.35 7.03 14.21
CA GLU A 331 -21.60 8.17 14.74
C GLU A 331 -20.79 8.88 13.64
N ILE A 332 -20.15 8.12 12.74
CA ILE A 332 -19.43 8.69 11.59
C ILE A 332 -20.37 9.47 10.69
N ILE A 333 -21.52 8.91 10.32
CA ILE A 333 -22.50 9.55 9.43
C ILE A 333 -22.97 10.87 10.04
N GLU A 334 -23.38 10.87 11.32
CA GLU A 334 -23.84 12.08 12.02
C GLU A 334 -22.77 13.17 12.05
N LEU A 335 -21.52 12.81 12.35
CA LEU A 335 -20.41 13.77 12.38
C LEU A 335 -20.12 14.35 10.99
N VAL A 336 -20.15 13.52 9.95
CA VAL A 336 -19.93 13.96 8.56
C VAL A 336 -21.03 14.93 8.13
N GLU A 337 -22.29 14.61 8.38
CA GLU A 337 -23.44 15.45 8.01
C GLU A 337 -23.44 16.77 8.78
N LYS A 338 -23.08 16.73 10.06
CA LYS A 338 -22.89 17.94 10.86
C LYS A 338 -21.80 18.84 10.27
N LEU A 339 -20.66 18.27 9.87
CA LEU A 339 -19.58 19.02 9.21
C LEU A 339 -20.06 19.64 7.89
N GLN A 340 -20.79 18.88 7.07
CA GLN A 340 -21.34 19.37 5.80
C GLN A 340 -22.32 20.52 6.02
N ASN A 341 -23.26 20.37 6.95
CA ASN A 341 -24.25 21.39 7.27
C ASN A 341 -23.64 22.70 7.79
N GLN A 342 -22.58 22.60 8.61
CA GLN A 342 -21.83 23.78 9.10
C GLN A 342 -21.13 24.55 7.96
N HIS A 343 -20.82 23.88 6.85
CA HIS A 343 -20.09 24.45 5.72
C HIS A 343 -20.93 24.59 4.45
N ASN A 344 -22.27 24.51 4.54
CA ASN A 344 -23.21 24.60 3.41
C ASN A 344 -23.04 25.86 2.52
N HIS A 345 -22.39 26.93 2.99
CA HIS A 345 -22.06 28.12 2.18
C HIS A 345 -20.80 27.97 1.32
N ARG A 346 -20.03 26.90 1.48
CA ARG A 346 -18.90 26.55 0.61
C ARG A 346 -19.35 25.37 -0.24
N LEU A 347 -19.33 25.53 -1.57
CA LEU A 347 -19.44 24.45 -2.56
C LEU A 347 -18.21 23.52 -2.48
N ASN A 348 -17.84 23.07 -1.27
CA ASN A 348 -16.68 22.23 -1.03
C ASN A 348 -17.03 20.80 -1.45
N LYS A 349 -16.65 20.47 -2.68
CA LYS A 349 -16.60 19.10 -3.21
C LYS A 349 -15.40 18.31 -2.65
N ASP A 350 -14.71 18.85 -1.66
CA ASP A 350 -13.53 18.24 -1.06
C ASP A 350 -13.93 16.94 -0.35
N PRO A 351 -13.17 15.85 -0.55
CA PRO A 351 -13.42 14.60 0.16
C PRO A 351 -13.37 14.81 1.67
N ILE A 352 -14.24 14.14 2.43
CA ILE A 352 -14.18 14.18 3.89
C ILE A 352 -13.33 13.01 4.37
N ALA A 353 -12.45 13.27 5.34
CA ALA A 353 -11.65 12.26 6.00
C ALA A 353 -12.14 12.05 7.43
N VAL A 354 -12.20 10.79 7.84
CA VAL A 354 -12.63 10.32 9.16
C VAL A 354 -11.42 9.78 9.89
N THR A 355 -11.24 10.18 11.14
CA THR A 355 -10.22 9.64 12.05
C THR A 355 -10.90 8.76 13.10
N VAL A 356 -10.41 7.54 13.27
CA VAL A 356 -10.99 6.50 14.14
C VAL A 356 -9.92 5.80 14.97
N LYS A 357 -10.36 5.19 16.07
CA LYS A 357 -9.60 4.24 16.89
C LYS A 357 -9.93 2.81 16.49
N VAL A 358 -8.89 2.00 16.35
CA VAL A 358 -8.96 0.63 15.81
C VAL A 358 -8.24 -0.33 16.73
N SER A 359 -8.85 -1.50 16.97
CA SER A 359 -8.29 -2.56 17.80
C SER A 359 -8.33 -3.91 17.07
N PRO A 360 -7.44 -4.87 17.40
CA PRO A 360 -7.51 -6.24 16.88
C PRO A 360 -8.79 -6.96 17.33
N ILE A 361 -9.41 -7.74 16.45
CA ILE A 361 -10.58 -8.57 16.78
C ILE A 361 -10.14 -9.73 17.67
N ARG A 362 -10.80 -9.99 18.80
CA ARG A 362 -10.40 -11.03 19.78
C ARG A 362 -10.13 -12.42 19.18
N TRP A 363 -10.91 -12.84 18.19
CA TRP A 363 -10.79 -14.15 17.52
C TRP A 363 -9.98 -14.13 16.21
N PHE A 364 -9.03 -13.20 16.08
CA PHE A 364 -8.26 -13.00 14.84
C PHE A 364 -7.57 -14.27 14.31
N VAL A 365 -7.13 -15.21 15.19
CA VAL A 365 -6.48 -16.47 14.77
C VAL A 365 -7.44 -17.36 13.97
N GLY A 366 -8.71 -17.44 14.38
CA GLY A 366 -9.74 -18.20 13.66
C GLY A 366 -10.11 -17.53 12.34
N ASN A 367 -10.21 -16.20 12.33
CA ASN A 367 -10.51 -15.42 11.13
C ASN A 367 -9.44 -15.55 10.04
N CYS A 368 -8.20 -15.92 10.39
CA CYS A 368 -7.11 -16.08 9.42
C CYS A 368 -7.24 -17.31 8.49
N GLU A 369 -8.25 -18.17 8.69
CA GLU A 369 -8.58 -19.25 7.78
C GLU A 369 -9.29 -18.75 6.51
N ASP A 370 -10.06 -17.66 6.65
CA ASP A 370 -10.70 -16.93 5.56
C ASP A 370 -9.94 -15.62 5.26
N LYS A 371 -9.52 -15.45 4.00
CA LYS A 371 -8.70 -14.31 3.59
C LYS A 371 -9.46 -13.03 3.35
N ALA A 372 -10.79 -13.06 3.36
CA ALA A 372 -11.63 -11.88 3.23
C ALA A 372 -12.07 -11.30 4.59
N SER A 373 -11.76 -12.00 5.69
CA SER A 373 -12.20 -11.61 7.03
C SER A 373 -11.35 -10.47 7.59
N PRO A 374 -11.98 -9.47 8.25
CA PRO A 374 -11.25 -8.42 8.95
C PRO A 374 -10.48 -9.02 10.14
N LEU A 375 -9.35 -8.39 10.47
CA LEU A 375 -8.54 -8.71 11.66
C LEU A 375 -8.60 -7.58 12.70
N PHE A 376 -9.20 -6.46 12.31
CA PHE A 376 -9.31 -5.24 13.09
C PHE A 376 -10.72 -4.68 12.95
N PHE A 377 -11.18 -3.99 13.99
CA PHE A 377 -12.46 -3.31 14.02
C PHE A 377 -12.31 -1.91 14.62
N VAL A 378 -13.19 -0.99 14.22
CA VAL A 378 -13.33 0.33 14.84
C VAL A 378 -14.02 0.17 16.19
N HIS A 379 -13.54 0.88 17.21
CA HIS A 379 -14.16 0.90 18.54
C HIS A 379 -14.28 2.32 19.12
N GLY A 380 -14.16 3.33 18.25
CA GLY A 380 -14.32 4.73 18.63
C GLY A 380 -14.02 5.69 17.48
N VAL A 381 -14.83 6.73 17.35
CA VAL A 381 -14.64 7.80 16.37
C VAL A 381 -13.93 8.97 17.04
N VAL A 382 -12.89 9.51 16.38
CA VAL A 382 -12.10 10.63 16.92
C VAL A 382 -12.59 11.96 16.35
N GLY A 383 -12.94 11.98 15.06
CA GLY A 383 -13.45 13.18 14.40
C GLY A 383 -13.41 13.12 12.89
N VAL A 384 -13.94 14.16 12.26
CA VAL A 384 -14.05 14.31 10.80
C VAL A 384 -13.52 15.67 10.34
N GLU A 385 -12.92 15.73 9.15
CA GLU A 385 -12.41 16.96 8.55
C GLU A 385 -12.39 16.88 7.02
N TYR A 386 -12.40 18.02 6.33
CA TYR A 386 -12.16 18.05 4.88
C TYR A 386 -10.71 17.68 4.55
N ALA A 387 -10.52 16.75 3.63
CA ALA A 387 -9.21 16.33 3.13
C ALA A 387 -8.66 17.42 2.20
N LYS A 388 -7.64 18.14 2.66
CA LYS A 388 -6.89 19.13 1.88
C LYS A 388 -5.87 18.49 0.94
#